data_AF-A0A846B569-F1
#
_entry.id   AF-A0A846B569-F1
#
_cell.length_a   1.000
_cell.length_b   1.000
_cell.length_c   1.000
_cell.angle_alpha   90.00
_cell.angle_beta   90.00
_cell.angle_gamma   90.00
#
_symmetry.space_group_name_H-M   'P 1'
#
loop_
_entity.id
_entity.type
_entity.pdbx_description
1 polymer ?
#
loop_
_entity_poly.entity_id
_entity_poly.type
_entity_poly.pdbx_seq_one_letter_code
_entity_poly.pdbx_strand_id
1 'polypeptide(L)'
;MKKSILLISLILLPLSLIAAQSGTGSTLYHEINARLMVKDRRIAGDRLSAWCENLGGYYTVKSQDHLSLRLPAEKLEELTAVLEAESSEVLDYSRNAFDLKEDLMMSASALEAREELLERNLGRRLRRRLFRTPRK
;
A
#
# COMPACT_ATOMS: atom_id res chain seq x y z
N MET A 1 11.60 -31.46 -46.21
CA MET A 1 11.57 -31.83 -44.78
C MET A 1 12.53 -31.00 -43.92
N LYS A 2 13.81 -30.76 -44.31
CA LYS A 2 14.75 -29.93 -43.52
C LYS A 2 14.37 -28.43 -43.41
N LYS A 3 13.72 -27.86 -44.44
CA LYS A 3 13.28 -26.44 -44.44
C LYS A 3 12.11 -26.15 -43.49
N SER A 4 11.28 -27.14 -43.20
CA SER A 4 10.12 -27.03 -42.31
C SER A 4 10.54 -26.97 -40.84
N ILE A 5 11.66 -27.61 -40.50
CA ILE A 5 12.22 -27.63 -39.12
C ILE A 5 12.83 -26.26 -38.75
N LEU A 6 13.44 -25.57 -39.72
CA LEU A 6 14.01 -24.21 -39.51
C LEU A 6 12.95 -23.15 -39.24
N LEU A 7 11.77 -23.25 -39.86
CA LEU A 7 10.67 -22.29 -39.65
C LEU A 7 10.04 -22.42 -38.26
N ILE A 8 9.96 -23.64 -37.73
CA ILE A 8 9.41 -23.90 -36.39
C ILE A 8 10.35 -23.36 -35.31
N SER A 9 11.68 -23.51 -35.47
CA SER A 9 12.63 -22.96 -34.48
C SER A 9 12.66 -21.42 -34.48
N LEU A 10 12.41 -20.78 -35.62
CA LEU A 10 12.41 -19.32 -35.74
C LEU A 10 11.18 -18.67 -35.08
N ILE A 11 10.06 -19.40 -35.01
CA ILE A 11 8.82 -18.96 -34.33
C ILE A 11 8.87 -19.27 -32.83
N LEU A 12 9.56 -20.32 -32.38
CA LEU A 12 9.69 -20.66 -30.96
C LEU A 12 10.66 -19.75 -30.19
N LEU A 13 11.67 -19.17 -30.85
CA LEU A 13 12.66 -18.29 -30.20
C LEU A 13 12.07 -16.98 -29.63
N PRO A 14 11.17 -16.25 -30.31
CA PRO A 14 10.56 -15.04 -29.73
C PRO A 14 9.55 -15.36 -28.63
N LEU A 15 8.96 -16.56 -28.60
CA LEU A 15 7.94 -16.91 -27.61
C LEU A 15 8.51 -17.13 -26.21
N SER A 16 9.78 -17.56 -26.10
CA SER A 16 10.45 -17.71 -24.80
C SER A 16 10.87 -16.37 -24.17
N LEU A 17 11.11 -15.32 -24.98
CA LEU A 17 11.44 -13.97 -24.49
C LEU A 17 10.25 -13.28 -23.80
N ILE A 18 9.02 -13.63 -24.18
CA ILE A 18 7.80 -13.04 -23.59
C ILE A 18 7.52 -13.66 -22.21
N ALA A 19 7.78 -14.96 -22.04
CA ALA A 19 7.53 -15.66 -20.77
C ALA A 19 8.44 -15.17 -19.62
N ALA A 20 9.65 -14.71 -19.93
CA ALA A 20 10.62 -14.22 -18.94
C ALA A 20 10.26 -12.85 -18.32
N GLN A 21 9.26 -12.14 -18.85
CA GLN A 21 8.80 -10.86 -18.32
C GLN A 21 7.66 -10.99 -17.30
N SER A 22 7.33 -12.22 -16.89
CA SER A 22 6.44 -12.47 -15.75
C SER A 22 7.20 -12.15 -14.45
N GLY A 23 7.44 -10.86 -14.23
CA GLY A 23 8.18 -10.34 -13.09
C GLY A 23 7.62 -10.91 -11.80
N THR A 24 8.52 -11.47 -11.00
CA THR A 24 8.32 -11.70 -9.57
C THR A 24 7.83 -10.39 -8.97
N GLY A 25 6.53 -10.28 -8.73
CA GLY A 25 5.93 -9.10 -8.12
C GLY A 25 6.64 -8.84 -6.79
N SER A 26 7.40 -7.75 -6.73
CA SER A 26 8.01 -7.30 -5.48
C SER A 26 6.89 -7.14 -4.47
N THR A 27 6.89 -7.98 -3.44
CA THR A 27 5.93 -7.91 -2.34
C THR A 27 6.29 -6.79 -1.36
N LEU A 28 7.41 -6.10 -1.59
CA LEU A 28 7.85 -4.99 -0.77
C LEU A 28 7.11 -3.71 -1.14
N TYR A 29 6.56 -3.05 -0.13
CA TYR A 29 6.10 -1.67 -0.23
C TYR A 29 6.94 -0.77 0.68
N HIS A 30 7.00 0.51 0.33
CA HIS A 30 7.68 1.52 1.13
C HIS A 30 6.65 2.44 1.77
N GLU A 31 6.80 2.65 3.06
CA GLU A 31 6.07 3.69 3.77
C GLU A 31 7.03 4.85 4.05
N ILE A 32 6.65 6.04 3.62
CA ILE A 32 7.40 7.26 3.87
C ILE A 32 6.53 8.18 4.71
N ASN A 33 7.02 8.50 5.89
CA ASN A 33 6.41 9.50 6.76
C ASN A 33 7.34 10.71 6.83
N ALA A 34 6.85 11.84 6.33
CA ALA A 34 7.57 13.11 6.33
C ALA A 34 6.73 14.19 7.02
N ARG A 35 7.39 15.01 7.84
CA ARG A 35 6.79 16.21 8.44
C ARG A 35 7.51 17.43 7.89
N LEU A 36 6.76 18.26 7.16
CA LEU A 36 7.30 19.43 6.48
C LEU A 36 6.82 20.71 7.14
N MET A 37 7.70 21.70 7.26
CA MET A 37 7.32 23.07 7.53
C MET A 37 7.10 23.79 6.19
N VAL A 38 5.86 24.22 5.95
CA VAL A 38 5.44 24.87 4.70
C VAL A 38 4.81 26.23 5.00
N LYS A 39 5.03 27.19 4.11
CA LYS A 39 4.48 28.55 4.26
C LYS A 39 2.96 28.58 4.15
N ASP A 40 2.41 27.85 3.19
CA ASP A 40 0.96 27.68 2.98
C ASP A 40 0.64 26.20 2.80
N ARG A 41 -0.01 25.62 3.82
CA ARG A 41 -0.38 24.20 3.87
C ARG A 41 -1.32 23.80 2.74
N ARG A 42 -2.25 24.68 2.36
CA ARG A 42 -3.24 24.37 1.32
C ARG A 42 -2.58 24.31 -0.05
N ILE A 43 -1.77 25.32 -0.37
CA ILE A 43 -1.07 25.38 -1.66
C ILE A 43 -0.07 24.24 -1.79
N ALA A 44 0.72 23.96 -0.73
CA ALA A 44 1.66 22.85 -0.73
C ALA A 44 0.93 21.50 -0.92
N GLY A 45 -0.18 21.30 -0.19
CA GLY A 45 -1.01 20.11 -0.33
C GLY A 45 -1.59 19.94 -1.75
N ASP A 46 -2.06 21.04 -2.36
CA ASP A 46 -2.55 21.05 -3.74
C ASP A 46 -1.45 20.66 -4.74
N ARG A 47 -0.26 21.25 -4.62
CA ARG A 47 0.89 20.95 -5.49
C ARG A 47 1.40 19.53 -5.35
N LEU A 48 1.57 19.05 -4.13
CA LEU A 48 2.00 17.67 -3.87
C LEU A 48 0.98 16.66 -4.39
N SER A 49 -0.32 16.93 -4.23
CA SER A 49 -1.37 16.08 -4.79
C SER A 49 -1.34 16.06 -6.32
N ALA A 50 -1.21 17.21 -6.98
CA ALA A 50 -1.14 17.30 -8.43
C ALA A 50 0.14 16.64 -8.99
N TRP A 51 1.27 16.83 -8.32
CA TRP A 51 2.53 16.15 -8.65
C TRP A 51 2.36 14.63 -8.59
N CYS A 52 1.74 14.11 -7.53
CA CYS A 52 1.48 12.68 -7.37
C CYS A 52 0.59 12.12 -8.50
N GLU A 53 -0.48 12.83 -8.86
CA GLU A 53 -1.39 12.42 -9.93
C GLU A 53 -0.72 12.43 -11.31
N ASN A 54 0.12 13.43 -11.59
CA ASN A 54 0.87 13.51 -12.85
C ASN A 54 1.84 12.35 -13.07
N LEU A 55 2.28 11.71 -11.98
CA LEU A 55 3.15 10.54 -12.02
C LEU A 55 2.39 9.21 -12.09
N GLY A 56 1.06 9.24 -12.20
CA GLY A 56 0.20 8.04 -12.19
C GLY A 56 -0.09 7.51 -10.77
N GLY A 57 0.24 8.28 -9.74
CA GLY A 57 -0.18 8.03 -8.36
C GLY A 57 -1.54 8.64 -8.06
N TYR A 58 -1.93 8.60 -6.79
CA TYR A 58 -3.15 9.25 -6.30
C TYR A 58 -3.03 9.55 -4.80
N TYR A 59 -3.82 10.51 -4.29
CA TYR A 59 -3.94 10.75 -2.86
C TYR A 59 -5.13 9.97 -2.28
N THR A 60 -5.00 9.49 -1.04
CA THR A 60 -6.07 8.79 -0.33
C THR A 60 -6.78 9.70 0.67
N VAL A 61 -6.02 10.56 1.33
CA VAL A 61 -6.52 11.50 2.33
C VAL A 61 -5.87 12.86 2.08
N LYS A 62 -6.70 13.91 2.03
CA LYS A 62 -6.25 15.29 1.92
C LYS A 62 -7.00 16.15 2.93
N SER A 63 -6.26 16.66 3.89
CA SER A 63 -6.71 17.60 4.91
C SER A 63 -5.69 18.74 5.04
N GLN A 64 -5.99 19.75 5.84
CA GLN A 64 -5.06 20.87 6.05
C GLN A 64 -3.76 20.44 6.74
N ASP A 65 -3.81 19.40 7.59
CA ASP A 65 -2.68 18.97 8.42
C ASP A 65 -2.07 17.65 7.98
N HIS A 66 -2.76 16.92 7.10
CA HIS A 66 -2.37 15.58 6.71
C HIS A 66 -2.68 15.33 5.24
N LEU A 67 -1.69 14.83 4.52
CA LEU A 67 -1.77 14.39 3.14
C LEU A 67 -1.19 12.97 3.06
N SER A 68 -1.96 12.03 2.53
CA SER A 68 -1.51 10.66 2.28
C SER A 68 -1.54 10.38 0.79
N LEU A 69 -0.39 9.98 0.25
CA LEU A 69 -0.15 9.76 -1.17
C LEU A 69 0.20 8.30 -1.43
N ARG A 70 -0.21 7.79 -2.58
CA ARG A 70 0.22 6.50 -3.14
C ARG A 70 0.92 6.74 -4.46
N LEU A 71 2.17 6.34 -4.53
CA LEU A 71 3.08 6.61 -5.63
C LEU A 71 3.64 5.30 -6.19
N PRO A 72 3.90 5.22 -7.50
CA PRO A 72 4.67 4.12 -8.08
C PRO A 72 6.07 4.04 -7.47
N ALA A 73 6.57 2.82 -7.21
CA ALA A 73 7.87 2.61 -6.57
C ALA A 73 9.05 3.23 -7.34
N GLU A 74 8.93 3.30 -8.67
CA GLU A 74 9.92 3.90 -9.58
C GLU A 74 10.14 5.39 -9.33
N LYS A 75 9.14 6.06 -8.72
CA LYS A 75 9.13 7.52 -8.49
C LYS A 75 9.55 7.91 -7.07
N LEU A 76 10.00 6.93 -6.28
CA LEU A 76 10.35 7.14 -4.89
C LEU A 76 11.59 8.03 -4.71
N GLU A 77 12.56 7.94 -5.62
CA GLU A 77 13.78 8.75 -5.57
C GLU A 77 13.48 10.24 -5.86
N GLU A 78 12.51 10.51 -6.72
CA GLU A 78 12.08 11.87 -7.07
C GLU A 78 11.33 12.55 -5.91
N LEU A 79 10.73 11.77 -4.99
CA LEU A 79 9.93 12.30 -3.89
C LEU A 79 10.74 13.19 -2.96
N THR A 80 11.96 12.79 -2.57
CA THR A 80 12.77 13.58 -1.63
C THR A 80 13.05 14.98 -2.16
N ALA A 81 13.42 15.10 -3.44
CA ALA A 81 13.69 16.38 -4.07
C ALA A 81 12.44 17.28 -4.10
N VAL A 82 11.26 16.71 -4.29
CA VAL A 82 9.99 17.45 -4.32
C VAL A 82 9.58 17.90 -2.92
N LEU A 83 9.79 17.06 -1.91
CA LEU A 83 9.54 17.42 -0.51
C LEU A 83 10.46 18.56 -0.07
N GLU A 84 11.74 18.53 -0.46
CA GLU A 84 12.70 19.60 -0.20
C GLU A 84 12.34 20.90 -0.95
N ALA A 85 11.82 20.81 -2.17
CA ALA A 85 11.43 21.99 -2.95
C ALA A 85 10.17 22.69 -2.41
N GLU A 86 9.19 21.93 -1.91
CA GLU A 86 7.94 22.50 -1.37
C GLU A 86 8.06 22.90 0.11
N SER A 87 9.03 22.34 0.85
CA SER A 87 9.24 22.66 2.26
C SER A 87 10.25 23.78 2.46
N SER A 88 10.02 24.60 3.49
CA SER A 88 11.04 25.52 3.99
C SER A 88 12.06 24.77 4.86
N GLU A 89 11.59 23.74 5.57
CA GLU A 89 12.39 22.86 6.40
C GLU A 89 11.70 21.50 6.53
N VAL A 90 12.49 20.42 6.48
CA VAL A 90 12.01 19.06 6.73
C VAL A 90 12.27 18.74 8.20
N LEU A 91 11.21 18.64 9.00
CA LEU A 91 11.30 18.41 10.45
C LEU A 91 11.58 16.95 10.79
N ASP A 92 10.97 16.04 10.03
CA ASP A 92 11.10 14.60 10.22
C ASP A 92 10.95 13.89 8.88
N TYR A 93 11.76 12.85 8.68
CA TYR A 93 11.71 12.00 7.49
C TYR A 93 12.07 10.58 7.87
N SER A 94 11.12 9.66 7.73
CA SER A 94 11.32 8.25 7.98
C SER A 94 10.88 7.44 6.75
N ARG A 95 11.70 6.46 6.39
CA ARG A 95 11.45 5.53 5.29
C ARG A 95 11.56 4.11 5.81
N ASN A 96 10.44 3.41 5.77
CA ASN A 96 10.34 2.02 6.16
C ASN A 96 10.03 1.17 4.93
N ALA A 97 10.51 -0.07 4.93
CA ALA A 97 10.18 -1.07 3.92
C ALA A 97 9.47 -2.22 4.61
N PHE A 98 8.36 -2.65 4.04
CA PHE A 98 7.51 -3.69 4.61
C PHE A 98 7.22 -4.75 3.57
N ASP A 99 7.16 -6.01 3.99
CA ASP A 99 6.65 -7.10 3.17
C ASP A 99 5.12 -7.11 3.27
N LEU A 100 4.45 -6.81 2.16
CA LEU A 100 3.00 -6.78 2.07
C LEU A 100 2.36 -8.11 2.47
N LYS A 101 3.00 -9.24 2.15
CA LYS A 101 2.45 -10.56 2.48
C LYS A 101 2.49 -10.80 3.98
N GLU A 102 3.60 -10.46 4.62
CA GLU A 102 3.73 -10.58 6.07
C GLU A 102 2.71 -9.68 6.78
N ASP A 103 2.59 -8.43 6.35
CA ASP A 103 1.65 -7.45 6.92
C ASP A 103 0.18 -7.88 6.73
N LEU A 104 -0.18 -8.41 5.55
CA LEU A 104 -1.50 -8.97 5.30
C LEU A 104 -1.77 -10.21 6.17
N MET A 105 -0.78 -11.09 6.35
CA MET A 105 -0.91 -12.26 7.22
C MET A 105 -1.11 -11.85 8.68
N MET A 106 -0.32 -10.89 9.18
CA MET A 106 -0.48 -10.36 10.54
C MET A 106 -1.84 -9.71 10.74
N SER A 107 -2.29 -8.92 9.76
CA SER A 107 -3.62 -8.28 9.79
C SER A 107 -4.75 -9.30 9.79
N ALA A 108 -4.65 -10.36 8.98
CA ALA A 108 -5.64 -11.43 8.93
C ALA A 108 -5.74 -12.18 10.27
N SER A 109 -4.60 -12.58 10.86
CA SER A 109 -4.58 -13.25 12.17
C SER A 109 -5.12 -12.35 13.29
N ALA A 110 -4.87 -11.04 13.23
CA ALA A 110 -5.41 -10.09 14.20
C ALA A 110 -6.93 -9.93 14.08
N LEU A 111 -7.48 -9.99 12.86
CA LEU A 111 -8.93 -9.97 12.63
C LEU A 111 -9.60 -11.24 13.14
N GLU A 112 -9.06 -12.41 12.82
CA GLU A 112 -9.58 -13.70 13.28
C GLU A 112 -9.63 -13.78 14.82
N ALA A 113 -8.57 -13.35 15.50
CA ALA A 113 -8.53 -13.30 16.97
C ALA A 113 -9.60 -12.35 17.54
N ARG A 114 -9.88 -11.22 16.86
CA ARG A 114 -10.93 -10.28 17.27
C ARG A 114 -12.32 -10.87 17.07
N GLU A 115 -12.54 -11.58 15.96
CA GLU A 115 -13.80 -12.28 15.69
C GLU A 115 -14.08 -13.35 16.73
N GLU A 116 -13.09 -14.19 17.06
CA GLU A 116 -13.22 -15.20 18.11
C GLU A 116 -13.58 -14.57 19.49
N LEU A 117 -12.94 -13.45 19.83
CA LEU A 117 -13.24 -12.71 21.05
C LEU A 117 -14.66 -12.13 21.05
N LEU A 118 -15.11 -11.58 19.92
CA LEU A 118 -16.47 -11.06 19.76
C LEU A 118 -17.50 -12.17 19.90
N GLU A 119 -17.29 -13.31 19.25
CA GLU A 119 -18.16 -14.48 19.35
C GLU A 119 -18.25 -15.00 20.79
N ARG A 120 -17.11 -15.12 21.48
CA ARG A 120 -17.08 -15.51 22.89
C ARG A 120 -17.85 -14.54 23.76
N ASN A 121 -17.71 -13.23 23.53
CA ASN A 121 -18.39 -12.21 24.31
C ASN A 121 -19.90 -12.14 24.04
N LEU A 122 -20.32 -12.24 22.78
CA LEU A 122 -21.73 -12.30 22.40
C LEU A 122 -22.38 -13.58 22.90
N GLY A 123 -21.71 -14.73 22.73
CA GLY A 123 -22.17 -16.02 23.25
C GLY A 123 -22.28 -16.05 24.78
N ARG A 124 -21.39 -15.35 25.51
CA ARG A 124 -21.50 -15.15 26.97
C ARG A 124 -22.67 -14.24 27.34
N ARG A 125 -22.89 -13.15 26.61
CA ARG A 125 -24.02 -12.21 26.86
C ARG A 125 -25.38 -12.87 26.59
N LEU A 126 -25.51 -13.65 25.52
CA LEU A 126 -26.74 -14.36 25.18
C LEU A 126 -27.09 -15.42 26.23
N ARG A 127 -26.09 -16.20 26.70
CA ARG A 127 -26.29 -17.14 27.82
C ARG A 127 -26.75 -16.43 29.10
N ARG A 128 -26.16 -15.29 29.45
CA ARG A 128 -26.59 -14.51 30.64
C ARG A 128 -28.03 -13.97 30.54
N ARG A 129 -28.54 -13.69 29.33
CA ARG A 129 -29.95 -13.31 29.15
C ARG A 129 -30.90 -14.49 29.31
N LEU A 130 -30.54 -15.66 28.79
CA LEU A 130 -31.39 -16.85 28.84
C LEU A 130 -31.51 -17.46 30.25
N PHE A 131 -30.49 -17.29 31.09
CA PHE A 131 -30.49 -17.81 32.47
C PHE A 131 -30.83 -16.77 33.56
N ARG A 132 -31.33 -15.58 33.18
CA ARG A 132 -31.94 -14.65 34.14
C ARG A 132 -33.37 -15.13 34.46
N THR A 133 -33.50 -16.09 35.37
CA THR A 133 -34.78 -16.41 35.98
C THR A 133 -35.26 -15.20 36.80
N PRO A 134 -36.54 -14.78 36.67
CA PRO A 134 -37.09 -13.73 37.51
C PRO A 134 -37.12 -14.24 38.95
N ARG A 135 -36.41 -13.57 39.86
CA ARG A 135 -36.64 -13.73 41.30
C ARG A 135 -38.04 -13.18 41.59
N LYS A 136 -38.94 -14.08 42.00
CA LYS A 136 -40.20 -13.71 42.65
C LYS A 136 -39.93 -13.09 44.01
#